data_AF-A0A7R9JJS5-F1
#
_entry.id   AF-A0A7R9JJS5-F1
#
_cell.length_a   1.000
_cell.length_b   1.000
_cell.length_c   1.000
_cell.angle_alpha   90.00
_cell.angle_beta   90.00
_cell.angle_gamma   90.00
#
_symmetry.space_group_name_H-M   'P 1'
#
loop_
_entity.id
_entity.type
_entity.pdbx_description
1 polymer ?
#
loop_
_entity_poly.entity_id
_entity_poly.type
_entity_poly.pdbx_seq_one_letter_code
_entity_poly.pdbx_strand_id
1 'polypeptide(L)'
;MSHRYSQAAQPALEPEELKSWTANLVQYLVSHSSSKHPVKRSDITKDLGRLNGRDFEVVLKAAKKAMAEVLGLKLVALEQGNSKVYILLSSCGPQSLDAVPKDERKHVVLLMIVLSFILMRGGVCRETHIWKALEEMNIVKAERKVLHPYFGDVYRLVTQDYVRQLYLEYTKVVAVDPPIHDFRWGKRAELEVSQKAVVEYACEVSIP
;
A
#
# COMPACT_ATOMS: atom_id res chain seq x y z
N MET A 1 52.15 2.64 -32.82
CA MET A 1 51.51 1.60 -32.00
C MET A 1 50.93 2.28 -30.77
N SER A 2 49.64 2.59 -30.80
CA SER A 2 48.95 3.26 -29.69
C SER A 2 47.69 2.46 -29.42
N HIS A 3 47.80 1.45 -28.58
CA HIS A 3 46.66 0.66 -28.13
C HIS A 3 45.75 1.55 -27.29
N ARG A 4 44.69 2.08 -27.91
CA ARG A 4 43.49 2.49 -27.20
C ARG A 4 42.88 1.24 -26.58
N TYR A 5 43.17 0.99 -25.31
CA TYR A 5 42.38 0.08 -24.50
C TYR A 5 40.96 0.65 -24.45
N SER A 6 40.08 0.07 -25.25
CA SER A 6 38.65 0.24 -25.11
C SER A 6 38.30 -0.29 -23.71
N GLN A 7 37.86 0.59 -22.81
CA GLN A 7 37.25 0.18 -21.55
C GLN A 7 35.99 -0.63 -21.91
N ALA A 8 36.13 -1.95 -21.88
CA ALA A 8 34.99 -2.85 -21.92
C ALA A 8 34.10 -2.50 -20.71
N ALA A 9 32.82 -2.20 -20.98
CA ALA A 9 31.81 -2.09 -19.95
C ALA A 9 31.84 -3.39 -19.13
N GLN A 10 32.09 -3.28 -17.82
CA GLN A 10 32.00 -4.42 -16.91
C GLN A 10 30.64 -5.11 -17.12
N PRO A 11 30.60 -6.45 -17.21
CA PRO A 11 29.36 -7.17 -17.40
C PRO A 11 28.41 -6.91 -16.23
N ALA A 12 27.11 -6.99 -16.52
CA ALA A 12 26.08 -7.07 -15.49
C ALA A 12 26.40 -8.23 -14.53
N LEU A 13 25.98 -8.11 -13.26
CA LEU A 13 26.12 -9.12 -12.19
C LEU A 13 26.17 -10.56 -12.71
N GLU A 14 27.11 -11.35 -12.18
CA GLU A 14 27.22 -12.77 -12.53
C GLU A 14 25.91 -13.52 -12.22
N PRO A 15 25.53 -14.56 -12.97
CA PRO A 15 24.23 -15.22 -12.84
C PRO A 15 23.92 -15.75 -11.42
N GLU A 16 24.93 -16.28 -10.73
CA GLU A 16 24.77 -16.76 -9.35
C GLU A 16 24.57 -15.63 -8.35
N GLU A 17 25.32 -14.53 -8.51
CA GLU A 17 25.17 -13.32 -7.69
C GLU A 17 23.79 -12.71 -7.90
N LEU A 18 23.35 -12.58 -9.14
CA LEU A 18 22.01 -12.09 -9.48
C LEU A 18 20.92 -12.94 -8.82
N LYS A 19 21.06 -14.27 -8.85
CA LYS A 19 20.11 -15.19 -8.21
C LYS A 19 20.06 -14.99 -6.70
N SER A 20 21.23 -14.90 -6.05
CA SER A 20 21.35 -14.66 -4.61
C SER A 20 20.71 -13.33 -4.20
N TRP A 21 21.07 -12.23 -4.88
CA TRP A 21 20.50 -10.91 -4.65
C TRP A 21 18.99 -10.86 -4.89
N THR A 22 18.52 -11.56 -5.92
CA THR A 22 17.08 -11.67 -6.22
C THR A 22 16.35 -12.37 -5.08
N ALA A 23 16.87 -13.50 -4.59
CA ALA A 23 16.26 -14.23 -3.47
C ALA A 23 16.21 -13.37 -2.20
N ASN A 24 17.31 -12.68 -1.87
CA ASN A 24 17.37 -11.79 -0.71
C ASN A 24 16.36 -10.64 -0.82
N LEU A 25 16.23 -10.02 -1.99
CA LEU A 25 15.27 -8.95 -2.22
C LEU A 25 13.82 -9.45 -2.12
N VAL A 26 13.51 -10.61 -2.68
CA VAL A 26 12.17 -11.21 -2.56
C VAL A 26 11.85 -11.50 -1.09
N GLN A 27 12.77 -12.12 -0.36
CA GLN A 27 12.57 -12.43 1.05
C GLN A 27 12.35 -11.16 1.89
N TYR A 28 13.14 -10.12 1.62
CA TYR A 28 13.00 -8.82 2.28
C TYR A 28 11.63 -8.19 2.01
N LEU A 29 11.19 -8.13 0.75
CA LEU A 29 9.91 -7.51 0.40
C LEU A 29 8.73 -8.28 0.99
N VAL A 30 8.78 -9.62 0.96
CA VAL A 30 7.73 -10.47 1.53
C VAL A 30 7.66 -10.34 3.05
N SER A 31 8.80 -10.28 3.76
CA SER A 31 8.80 -10.11 5.23
C SER A 31 8.24 -8.75 5.68
N HIS A 32 8.35 -7.72 4.84
CA HIS A 32 7.80 -6.39 5.12
C HIS A 32 6.33 -6.21 4.67
N SER A 33 5.77 -7.20 3.97
CA SER A 33 4.45 -7.12 3.33
C SER A 33 3.28 -7.08 4.31
N SER A 34 3.41 -7.70 5.49
CA SER A 34 2.36 -7.76 6.53
C SER A 34 1.97 -6.37 7.04
N SER A 35 2.95 -5.47 7.15
CA SER A 35 2.71 -4.09 7.59
C SER A 35 1.98 -3.25 6.54
N LYS A 36 1.95 -3.71 5.28
CA LYS A 36 1.42 -3.01 4.10
C LYS A 36 2.03 -1.63 3.84
N HIS A 37 3.13 -1.27 4.52
CA HIS A 37 3.82 -0.01 4.28
C HIS A 37 4.57 -0.02 2.95
N PRO A 38 4.60 1.11 2.23
CA PRO A 38 5.48 1.27 1.07
C PRO A 38 6.93 1.18 1.48
N VAL A 39 7.72 0.45 0.71
CA VAL A 39 9.16 0.25 0.93
C VAL A 39 9.94 1.22 0.06
N LYS A 40 10.87 1.98 0.64
CA LYS A 40 11.72 2.89 -0.15
C LYS A 40 12.94 2.16 -0.69
N ARG A 41 13.45 2.63 -1.84
CA ARG A 41 14.75 2.17 -2.37
C ARG A 41 15.88 2.33 -1.34
N SER A 42 15.89 3.45 -0.62
CA SER A 42 16.89 3.74 0.40
C SER A 42 16.94 2.65 1.48
N ASP A 43 15.78 2.17 1.90
CA ASP A 43 15.65 1.21 2.99
C ASP A 43 16.14 -0.17 2.52
N ILE A 44 15.75 -0.58 1.31
CA ILE A 44 16.27 -1.80 0.66
C ILE A 44 17.80 -1.77 0.58
N THR A 45 18.38 -0.67 0.08
CA THR A 45 19.84 -0.55 -0.07
C THR A 45 20.58 -0.45 1.27
N LYS A 46 19.90 -0.01 2.32
CA LYS A 46 20.47 0.06 3.67
C LYS A 46 20.51 -1.33 4.31
N ASP A 47 19.44 -2.10 4.17
CA ASP A 47 19.26 -3.37 4.88
C ASP A 47 19.90 -4.55 4.14
N LEU A 48 19.84 -4.57 2.81
CA LEU A 48 20.43 -5.65 2.00
C LEU A 48 21.87 -5.36 1.56
N GLY A 49 22.30 -4.11 1.65
CA GLY A 49 23.61 -3.65 1.17
C GLY A 49 23.54 -2.83 -0.10
N ARG A 50 24.62 -2.09 -0.37
CA ARG A 50 24.67 -1.09 -1.45
C ARG A 50 24.88 -1.74 -2.81
N LEU A 51 23.78 -1.94 -3.54
CA LEU A 51 23.81 -2.14 -4.99
C LEU A 51 23.93 -0.79 -5.69
N ASN A 52 24.74 -0.73 -6.75
CA ASN A 52 24.80 0.46 -7.60
C ASN A 52 23.46 0.64 -8.36
N GLY A 53 23.31 1.80 -9.01
CA GLY A 53 22.10 2.18 -9.73
C GLY A 53 21.61 1.12 -10.72
N ARG A 54 22.54 0.57 -11.52
CA ARG A 54 22.26 -0.38 -12.61
C ARG A 54 21.93 -1.77 -12.09
N ASP A 55 22.75 -2.29 -11.20
CA ASP A 55 22.60 -3.64 -10.65
C ASP A 55 21.30 -3.78 -9.87
N PHE A 56 20.92 -2.74 -9.13
CA PHE A 56 19.63 -2.71 -8.45
C PHE A 56 18.45 -2.87 -9.40
N GLU A 57 18.46 -2.21 -10.57
CA GLU A 57 17.36 -2.33 -11.55
C GLU A 57 17.30 -3.75 -12.14
N VAL A 58 18.46 -4.39 -12.36
CA VAL A 58 18.53 -5.78 -12.84
C VAL A 58 17.95 -6.73 -11.79
N VAL A 59 18.39 -6.61 -10.53
CA VAL A 59 17.89 -7.41 -9.40
C VAL A 59 16.40 -7.16 -9.17
N LEU A 60 15.95 -5.90 -9.21
CA LEU A 60 14.55 -5.54 -9.02
C LEU A 60 13.67 -6.15 -10.12
N LYS A 61 14.11 -6.11 -11.38
CA LYS A 61 13.40 -6.72 -12.50
C LYS A 61 13.29 -8.24 -12.34
N ALA A 62 14.38 -8.90 -11.93
CA ALA A 62 14.38 -10.34 -11.65
C ALA A 62 13.46 -10.69 -10.47
N ALA A 63 13.51 -9.92 -9.37
CA ALA A 63 12.65 -10.13 -8.20
C ALA A 63 11.17 -9.90 -8.53
N LYS A 64 10.84 -8.87 -9.30
CA LYS A 64 9.48 -8.60 -9.76
C LYS A 64 8.91 -9.76 -10.58
N LYS A 65 9.74 -10.36 -11.45
CA LYS A 65 9.36 -11.55 -12.23
C LYS A 65 9.14 -12.75 -11.31
N ALA A 66 10.10 -13.04 -10.42
CA ALA A 66 10.02 -14.17 -9.51
C ALA A 66 8.80 -14.09 -8.57
N MET A 67 8.50 -12.92 -8.01
CA MET A 67 7.31 -12.72 -7.18
C MET A 67 6.01 -12.93 -7.94
N ALA A 68 5.94 -12.46 -9.19
CA ALA A 68 4.74 -12.62 -10.00
C ALA A 68 4.48 -14.09 -10.39
N GLU A 69 5.53 -14.81 -10.79
CA GLU A 69 5.43 -16.19 -11.28
C GLU A 69 5.34 -17.24 -10.16
N VAL A 70 6.03 -17.02 -9.04
CA VAL A 70 6.14 -18.01 -7.96
C VAL A 70 5.17 -17.73 -6.81
N LEU A 71 4.99 -16.46 -6.45
CA LEU A 71 4.22 -16.07 -5.26
C LEU A 71 2.85 -15.46 -5.60
N GLY A 72 2.57 -15.19 -6.87
CA GLY A 72 1.36 -14.46 -7.26
C GLY A 72 1.33 -13.04 -6.66
N LEU A 73 2.49 -12.40 -6.50
CA LEU A 73 2.60 -11.04 -5.97
C LEU A 73 3.18 -10.09 -7.03
N LYS A 74 2.58 -8.90 -7.14
CA LYS A 74 3.01 -7.85 -8.06
C LYS A 74 3.67 -6.71 -7.30
N LEU A 75 4.96 -6.50 -7.56
CA LEU A 75 5.67 -5.31 -7.09
C LEU A 75 5.39 -4.12 -8.02
N VAL A 76 4.85 -3.04 -7.45
CA VAL A 76 4.53 -1.80 -8.16
C VAL A 76 5.33 -0.65 -7.56
N ALA A 77 5.95 0.15 -8.43
CA ALA A 77 6.61 1.39 -8.05
C ALA A 77 5.62 2.55 -8.15
N LEU A 78 5.57 3.39 -7.13
CA LEU A 78 4.75 4.60 -7.05
C LEU A 78 5.65 5.81 -6.81
N GLU A 79 5.27 6.96 -7.37
CA GLU A 79 5.90 8.24 -7.05
C GLU A 79 5.23 8.83 -5.80
N GLN A 80 6.02 9.15 -4.78
CA GLN A 80 5.58 9.81 -3.56
C GLN A 80 6.44 11.07 -3.35
N GLY A 81 5.91 12.21 -3.78
CA GLY A 81 6.68 13.47 -3.84
C GLY A 81 7.85 13.33 -4.80
N ASN A 82 9.08 13.53 -4.31
CA ASN A 82 10.32 13.43 -5.09
C ASN A 82 11.01 12.06 -4.96
N SER A 83 10.30 11.04 -4.45
CA SER A 83 10.89 9.74 -4.12
C SER A 83 10.02 8.60 -4.62
N LYS A 84 10.68 7.53 -5.08
CA LYS A 84 10.02 6.28 -5.49
C LYS A 84 9.83 5.35 -4.29
N VAL A 85 8.62 4.83 -4.15
CA VAL A 85 8.27 3.81 -3.16
C VAL A 85 7.72 2.58 -3.86
N TYR A 86 7.89 1.41 -3.25
CA TYR A 86 7.43 0.15 -3.79
C TYR A 86 6.35 -0.43 -2.90
N ILE A 87 5.26 -0.90 -3.51
CA ILE A 87 4.20 -1.63 -2.82
C ILE A 87 4.05 -3.01 -3.42
N LEU A 88 3.68 -3.97 -2.56
CA LEU A 88 3.29 -5.32 -2.97
C LEU A 88 1.78 -5.41 -3.04
N LEU A 89 1.30 -5.86 -4.21
CA LEU A 89 -0.10 -6.14 -4.50
C LEU A 89 -0.27 -7.64 -4.74
N SER A 90 -1.44 -8.18 -4.42
CA SER A 90 -1.81 -9.52 -4.84
C SER A 90 -2.07 -9.53 -6.35
N SER A 91 -1.52 -10.51 -7.08
CA SER A 91 -1.80 -10.72 -8.51
C SER A 91 -3.09 -11.49 -8.72
N CYS A 92 -3.53 -12.26 -7.73
CA CYS A 92 -4.88 -12.80 -7.69
C CYS A 92 -5.82 -11.61 -7.44
N GLY A 93 -6.89 -11.49 -8.23
CA GLY A 93 -7.86 -10.38 -8.15
C GLY A 93 -8.48 -10.20 -6.76
N PRO A 94 -9.53 -9.35 -6.62
CA PRO A 94 -10.10 -9.02 -5.31
C PRO A 94 -10.32 -10.30 -4.48
N GLN A 95 -9.55 -10.42 -3.41
CA GLN A 95 -9.56 -11.61 -2.59
C GLN A 95 -10.82 -11.57 -1.74
N SER A 96 -11.56 -12.69 -1.70
CA SER A 96 -12.62 -12.85 -0.69
C SER A 96 -12.04 -12.55 0.68
N LEU A 97 -12.83 -11.93 1.56
CA LEU A 97 -12.44 -11.66 2.94
C LEU A 97 -11.97 -12.94 3.66
N ASP A 98 -12.40 -14.12 3.21
CA ASP A 98 -11.95 -15.39 3.77
C ASP A 98 -10.49 -15.74 3.49
N ALA A 99 -9.92 -15.23 2.41
CA ALA A 99 -8.50 -15.38 2.10
C ALA A 99 -7.62 -14.43 2.93
N VAL A 100 -8.21 -13.43 3.60
CA VAL A 100 -7.49 -12.51 4.49
C VAL A 100 -7.28 -13.20 5.85
N PRO A 101 -6.06 -13.14 6.43
CA PRO A 101 -5.80 -13.62 7.79
C PRO A 101 -6.81 -13.04 8.79
N LYS A 102 -7.34 -13.87 9.69
CA LYS A 102 -8.47 -13.49 10.58
C LYS A 102 -8.18 -12.22 11.39
N ASP A 103 -6.93 -12.08 11.80
CA ASP A 103 -6.33 -11.00 12.54
C ASP A 103 -6.27 -9.69 11.73
N GLU A 104 -6.17 -9.76 10.40
CA GLU A 104 -6.20 -8.62 9.48
C GLU A 104 -7.61 -8.28 8.97
N ARG A 105 -8.57 -9.24 9.01
CA ARG A 105 -9.94 -9.05 8.47
C ARG A 105 -10.61 -7.79 9.00
N LYS A 106 -10.48 -7.50 10.30
CA LYS A 106 -11.06 -6.29 10.90
C LYS A 106 -10.55 -4.99 10.25
N HIS A 107 -9.27 -4.96 9.88
CA HIS A 107 -8.67 -3.80 9.22
C HIS A 107 -9.11 -3.69 7.76
N VAL A 108 -9.27 -4.81 7.07
CA VAL A 108 -9.80 -4.83 5.69
C VAL A 108 -11.27 -4.42 5.66
N VAL A 109 -12.09 -4.92 6.57
CA VAL A 109 -13.52 -4.58 6.68
C VAL A 109 -13.71 -3.07 6.89
N LEU A 110 -13.04 -2.48 7.88
CA LEU A 110 -13.12 -1.04 8.12
C LEU A 110 -12.62 -0.22 6.93
N LEU A 111 -11.53 -0.66 6.30
CA LEU A 111 -11.00 0.00 5.10
C LEU A 111 -12.03 -0.01 3.97
N MET A 112 -12.66 -1.15 3.70
CA MET A 112 -13.68 -1.28 2.65
C MET A 112 -14.88 -0.37 2.94
N ILE A 113 -15.36 -0.30 4.18
CA ILE A 113 -16.44 0.63 4.58
C ILE A 113 -16.06 2.09 4.24
N VAL A 114 -14.85 2.53 4.64
CA VAL A 114 -14.39 3.90 4.39
C VAL A 114 -14.22 4.18 2.90
N LEU A 115 -13.63 3.25 2.13
CA LEU A 115 -13.47 3.38 0.69
C LEU A 115 -14.83 3.44 -0.03
N SER A 116 -15.81 2.62 0.39
CA SER A 116 -17.19 2.67 -0.11
C SER A 116 -17.82 4.03 0.10
N PHE A 117 -17.73 4.60 1.29
CA PHE A 117 -18.29 5.92 1.57
C PHE A 117 -17.68 7.02 0.71
N ILE A 118 -16.35 7.00 0.53
CA ILE A 118 -15.67 7.98 -0.33
C ILE A 118 -16.13 7.83 -1.78
N LEU A 119 -16.26 6.59 -2.27
CA LEU A 119 -16.72 6.31 -3.63
C LEU A 119 -18.17 6.80 -3.83
N MET A 120 -19.07 6.50 -2.89
CA MET A 120 -20.47 6.94 -2.92
C MET A 120 -20.63 8.48 -2.89
N ARG A 121 -19.64 9.20 -2.35
CA ARG A 121 -19.62 10.67 -2.30
C ARG A 121 -18.95 11.32 -3.51
N GLY A 122 -18.63 10.55 -4.56
CA GLY A 122 -18.01 11.05 -5.78
C GLY A 122 -16.48 11.11 -5.72
N GLY A 123 -15.85 10.30 -4.86
CA GLY A 123 -14.39 10.12 -4.81
C GLY A 123 -13.65 11.08 -3.87
N VAL A 124 -14.33 12.10 -3.33
CA VAL A 124 -13.79 13.00 -2.30
C VAL A 124 -14.82 13.14 -1.19
N CYS A 125 -14.40 12.97 0.06
CA CYS A 125 -15.30 13.08 1.19
C CYS A 125 -14.67 13.88 2.33
N ARG A 126 -15.43 14.85 2.86
CA ARG A 126 -14.99 15.63 4.02
C ARG A 126 -14.84 14.74 5.24
N GLU A 127 -13.79 14.97 6.02
CA GLU A 127 -13.50 14.24 7.26
C GLU A 127 -14.74 14.15 8.16
N THR A 128 -15.47 15.25 8.34
CA THR A 128 -16.69 15.30 9.18
C THR A 128 -17.79 14.37 8.71
N HIS A 129 -17.93 14.15 7.40
CA HIS A 129 -18.94 13.25 6.85
C HIS A 129 -18.58 11.78 7.06
N ILE A 130 -17.29 11.44 6.97
CA ILE A 130 -16.83 10.07 7.25
C ILE A 130 -17.07 9.74 8.72
N TRP A 131 -16.67 10.62 9.64
CA TRP A 131 -16.87 10.36 11.07
C TRP A 131 -18.34 10.25 11.45
N LYS A 132 -19.20 11.12 10.90
CA LYS A 132 -20.65 11.04 11.12
C LYS A 132 -21.23 9.71 10.64
N ALA A 133 -20.83 9.25 9.45
CA ALA A 133 -21.30 7.98 8.93
C ALA A 133 -20.83 6.78 9.78
N LEU A 134 -19.57 6.79 10.26
CA LEU A 134 -19.06 5.77 11.17
C LEU A 134 -19.76 5.81 12.54
N GLU A 135 -20.20 6.98 12.99
CA GLU A 135 -20.98 7.14 14.23
C GLU A 135 -22.40 6.56 14.06
N GLU A 136 -23.05 6.85 12.94
CA GLU A 136 -24.37 6.29 12.58
C GLU A 136 -24.33 4.74 12.50
N MET A 137 -23.19 4.17 12.13
CA MET A 137 -22.95 2.72 12.11
C MET A 137 -22.54 2.13 13.47
N ASN A 138 -22.47 2.94 14.53
CA ASN A 138 -21.95 2.55 15.85
C ASN A 138 -20.49 2.05 15.85
N ILE A 139 -19.69 2.42 14.83
CA ILE A 139 -18.27 2.05 14.71
C ILE A 139 -17.40 3.02 15.51
N VAL A 140 -17.78 4.30 15.59
CA VAL A 140 -17.16 5.28 16.48
C VAL A 140 -18.19 5.86 17.42
N LYS A 141 -17.76 6.28 18.60
CA LYS A 141 -18.58 7.08 19.51
C LYS A 141 -18.24 8.56 19.33
N ALA A 142 -19.13 9.45 19.78
CA ALA A 142 -18.89 10.89 19.84
C ALA A 142 -17.51 11.24 20.47
N GLU A 143 -17.07 10.44 21.45
CA GLU A 143 -15.74 10.51 22.03
C GLU A 143 -14.70 9.78 21.16
N ARG A 144 -13.91 10.57 20.42
CA ARG A 144 -12.85 10.09 19.49
C ARG A 144 -11.75 9.20 20.10
N LYS A 145 -11.70 9.05 21.43
CA LYS A 145 -10.66 8.28 22.15
C LYS A 145 -11.12 6.89 22.59
N VAL A 146 -12.38 6.52 22.35
CA VAL A 146 -12.90 5.21 22.75
C VAL A 146 -12.49 4.16 21.73
N LEU A 147 -11.81 3.10 22.19
CA LEU A 147 -11.45 1.95 21.35
C LEU A 147 -12.69 1.13 21.03
N HIS A 148 -12.90 0.84 19.75
CA HIS A 148 -13.97 -0.06 19.32
C HIS A 148 -13.60 -1.52 19.68
N PRO A 149 -14.51 -2.34 20.23
CA PRO A 149 -14.18 -3.71 20.65
C PRO A 149 -13.60 -4.58 19.54
N TYR A 150 -14.11 -4.43 18.31
CA TYR A 150 -13.65 -5.16 17.13
C TYR A 150 -12.48 -4.45 16.39
N PHE A 151 -12.66 -3.18 16.00
CA PHE A 151 -11.68 -2.44 15.19
C PHE A 151 -10.51 -1.81 15.98
N GLY A 152 -10.61 -1.65 17.30
CA GLY A 152 -9.61 -0.95 18.11
C GLY A 152 -9.64 0.56 17.92
N ASP A 153 -8.48 1.19 17.74
CA ASP A 153 -8.34 2.64 17.55
C ASP A 153 -8.69 3.03 16.10
N VAL A 154 -9.99 3.24 15.84
CA VAL A 154 -10.51 3.59 14.51
C VAL A 154 -9.92 4.90 14.01
N TYR A 155 -9.71 5.89 14.90
CA TYR A 155 -9.20 7.18 14.50
C TYR A 155 -7.76 7.07 13.98
N ARG A 156 -6.90 6.36 14.70
CA ARG A 156 -5.52 6.08 14.27
C ARG A 156 -5.50 5.26 12.98
N LEU A 157 -6.35 4.25 12.86
CA LEU A 157 -6.42 3.42 11.65
C LEU A 157 -6.73 4.26 10.40
N VAL A 158 -7.77 5.08 10.46
CA VAL A 158 -8.25 5.83 9.29
C VAL A 158 -7.34 7.01 8.95
N THR A 159 -6.88 7.77 9.95
CA THR A 159 -6.10 9.00 9.71
C THR A 159 -4.59 8.76 9.57
N GLN A 160 -4.08 7.62 10.05
CA GLN A 160 -2.65 7.33 10.04
C GLN A 160 -2.34 6.04 9.29
N ASP A 161 -2.85 4.90 9.75
CA ASP A 161 -2.37 3.61 9.24
C ASP A 161 -2.77 3.42 7.76
N TYR A 162 -4.02 3.67 7.38
CA TYR A 162 -4.46 3.61 5.98
C TYR A 162 -3.83 4.69 5.09
N VAL A 163 -3.46 5.84 5.66
CA VAL A 163 -2.75 6.90 4.94
C VAL A 163 -1.30 6.49 4.67
N ARG A 164 -0.60 5.94 5.68
CA ARG A 164 0.77 5.42 5.54
C ARG A 164 0.83 4.23 4.59
N GLN A 165 -0.21 3.40 4.56
CA GLN A 165 -0.35 2.29 3.62
C GLN A 165 -0.77 2.74 2.21
N LEU A 166 -1.02 4.04 1.99
CA LEU A 166 -1.45 4.63 0.72
C LEU A 166 -2.83 4.16 0.23
N TYR A 167 -3.66 3.62 1.11
CA TYR A 167 -5.06 3.34 0.80
C TYR A 167 -5.92 4.61 0.83
N LEU A 168 -5.58 5.56 1.71
CA LEU A 168 -6.26 6.84 1.82
C LEU A 168 -5.28 8.00 1.59
N GLU A 169 -5.76 9.04 0.95
CA GLU A 169 -5.13 10.35 0.96
C GLU A 169 -5.89 11.25 1.93
N TYR A 170 -5.18 11.87 2.87
CA TYR A 170 -5.74 12.77 3.87
C TYR A 170 -5.15 14.16 3.69
N THR A 171 -5.93 15.07 3.09
CA THR A 171 -5.44 16.37 2.64
C THR A 171 -6.11 17.50 3.40
N LYS A 172 -5.31 18.45 3.89
CA LYS A 172 -5.82 19.69 4.48
C LYS A 172 -6.35 20.60 3.37
N VAL A 173 -7.62 20.98 3.47
CA VAL A 173 -8.32 21.82 2.48
C VAL A 173 -8.32 23.27 2.90
N VAL A 174 -8.58 23.54 4.19
CA VAL A 174 -8.69 24.89 4.72
C VAL A 174 -7.82 25.04 5.96
N ALA A 175 -7.02 26.10 6.00
CA ALA A 175 -6.21 26.49 7.14
C ALA A 175 -6.99 27.37 8.13
N VAL A 176 -8.19 26.93 8.51
CA VAL A 176 -8.94 27.49 9.67
C VAL A 176 -8.58 26.72 10.94
N ASP A 177 -9.02 27.20 12.10
CA ASP A 177 -8.83 26.55 13.39
C ASP A 177 -10.18 26.06 13.94
N PRO A 178 -10.45 24.74 14.00
CA PRO A 178 -9.57 23.63 13.61
C PRO A 178 -9.53 23.41 12.08
N PRO A 179 -8.43 22.85 11.54
CA PRO A 179 -8.26 22.64 10.11
C PRO A 179 -9.28 21.65 9.54
N ILE A 180 -9.73 21.92 8.32
CA ILE A 180 -10.66 21.04 7.60
C ILE A 180 -9.87 20.13 6.67
N HIS A 181 -10.14 18.83 6.73
CA HIS A 181 -9.53 17.82 5.87
C HIS A 181 -10.55 17.09 5.00
N ASP A 182 -10.08 16.62 3.86
CA ASP A 182 -10.80 15.71 2.98
C ASP A 182 -10.03 14.39 2.86
N PHE A 183 -10.79 13.31 2.71
CA PHE A 183 -10.31 11.99 2.34
C PHE A 183 -10.55 11.70 0.86
N ARG A 184 -9.58 11.04 0.24
CA ARG A 184 -9.68 10.43 -1.08
C ARG A 184 -9.12 9.01 -1.06
N TRP A 185 -9.42 8.23 -2.09
CA TRP A 185 -8.68 7.00 -2.34
C TRP A 185 -7.22 7.33 -2.63
N GLY A 186 -6.32 6.58 -2.01
CA GLY A 186 -4.89 6.65 -2.32
C GLY A 186 -4.51 5.70 -3.44
N LYS A 187 -3.29 5.87 -3.94
CA LYS A 187 -2.74 5.09 -5.07
C LYS A 187 -2.75 3.59 -4.87
N ARG A 188 -2.65 3.10 -3.63
CA ARG A 188 -2.76 1.67 -3.36
C ARG A 188 -4.20 1.18 -3.53
N ALA A 189 -5.19 1.94 -3.04
CA ALA A 189 -6.59 1.59 -3.20
C ALA A 189 -7.01 1.52 -4.68
N GLU A 190 -6.57 2.49 -5.49
CA GLU A 190 -6.83 2.52 -6.94
C GLU A 190 -6.30 1.26 -7.69
N LEU A 191 -5.24 0.63 -7.17
CA LEU A 191 -4.61 -0.52 -7.81
C LEU A 191 -5.04 -1.87 -7.23
N GLU A 192 -5.32 -1.94 -5.94
CA GLU A 192 -5.62 -3.18 -5.22
C GLU A 192 -7.13 -3.45 -5.14
N VAL A 193 -7.96 -2.40 -5.17
CA VAL A 193 -9.40 -2.48 -4.93
C VAL A 193 -10.16 -2.09 -6.20
N SER A 194 -10.99 -3.01 -6.70
CA SER A 194 -11.92 -2.71 -7.79
C SER A 194 -13.10 -1.89 -7.26
N GLN A 195 -13.39 -0.74 -7.87
CA GLN A 195 -14.57 0.07 -7.53
C GLN A 195 -15.87 -0.76 -7.60
N LYS A 196 -15.96 -1.69 -8.55
CA LYS A 196 -17.08 -2.63 -8.66
C LYS A 196 -17.20 -3.52 -7.41
N ALA A 197 -16.08 -4.08 -6.94
CA ALA A 197 -16.06 -4.91 -5.74
C ALA A 197 -16.46 -4.12 -4.48
N VAL A 198 -16.12 -2.82 -4.42
CA VAL A 198 -16.55 -1.93 -3.33
C VAL A 198 -18.06 -1.69 -3.35
N VAL A 199 -18.63 -1.46 -4.53
CA VAL A 199 -20.09 -1.30 -4.69
C VAL A 199 -20.80 -2.61 -4.33
N GLU A 200 -20.33 -3.75 -4.82
CA GLU A 200 -20.88 -5.07 -4.47
C GLU A 200 -20.84 -5.33 -2.96
N TYR A 201 -19.70 -5.08 -2.32
CA TYR A 201 -19.55 -5.20 -0.87
C TYR A 201 -20.53 -4.28 -0.11
N ALA A 202 -20.67 -3.03 -0.55
CA ALA A 202 -21.58 -2.09 0.10
C ALA A 202 -23.06 -2.49 -0.04
N CYS A 203 -23.44 -3.09 -1.17
CA CYS A 203 -24.78 -3.63 -1.39
C CYS A 203 -25.05 -4.88 -0.53
N GLU A 204 -24.07 -5.79 -0.40
CA GLU A 204 -24.20 -6.99 0.44
C GLU A 204 -24.30 -6.68 1.93
N VAL A 205 -23.60 -5.64 2.38
CA VAL A 205 -23.62 -5.21 3.78
C VAL A 205 -24.93 -4.49 4.16
N SER A 206 -25.81 -4.19 3.17
CA SER A 206 -27.15 -3.59 3.35
C SER A 206 -27.17 -2.59 4.52
N ILE A 207 -26.59 -1.41 4.30
CA ILE A 207 -26.76 -0.28 5.21
C ILE A 207 -28.26 0.10 5.17
N PRO A 208 -29.04 -0.10 6.24
CA PRO A 208 -30.43 0.33 6.29
C PRO A 208 -30.55 1.87 6.34
#